data_AF-A0A2S3ZAU3-F1
#
_entry.id   AF-A0A2S3ZAU3-F1
#
_cell.length_a   1.000
_cell.length_b   1.000
_cell.length_c   1.000
_cell.angle_alpha   90.00
_cell.angle_beta   90.00
_cell.angle_gamma   90.00
#
_symmetry.space_group_name_H-M   'P 1'
#
loop_
_entity.id
_entity.type
_entity.pdbx_description
1 polymer ?
#
loop_
_entity_poly.entity_id
_entity_poly.type
_entity_poly.pdbx_seq_one_letter_code
_entity_poly.pdbx_strand_id
1 'polypeptide(L)'
;MHMTIHYDPAMVNPGICYVGLGYLTPFESGHTLTVGDRNGGDKRGVKLTPAYYTFISSLDPTVGEREFTAEELGLLGWLAGQGFIALVTGDAGPENLKVVPVPRRDIAVVEDLDEGYLLRAGDDAPFAVSELGARFLPFVDGERTLGEIAQAVKTEVLAGHEGRLSVEKNEKDQGRTFDSVLVEEALVLIRDFARAGAITFEPTA
;
A
#
# COMPACT_ATOMS: atom_id res chain seq x y z
N MET A 1 -20.77 -7.17 24.89
CA MET A 1 -20.44 -8.16 23.84
C MET A 1 -19.24 -7.59 23.10
N HIS A 2 -18.03 -8.03 23.45
CA HIS A 2 -16.81 -7.55 22.80
C HIS A 2 -16.68 -8.24 21.44
N MET A 3 -16.63 -7.45 20.38
CA MET A 3 -16.38 -7.93 19.03
C MET A 3 -14.87 -7.91 18.86
N THR A 4 -14.23 -9.07 19.04
CA THR A 4 -12.81 -9.25 18.75
C THR A 4 -12.64 -9.19 17.23
N ILE A 5 -12.08 -8.11 16.72
CA ILE A 5 -11.68 -8.02 15.32
C ILE A 5 -10.32 -8.71 15.22
N HIS A 6 -10.30 -9.92 14.67
CA HIS A 6 -9.05 -10.60 14.35
C HIS A 6 -8.44 -9.96 13.11
N TYR A 7 -7.18 -9.52 13.21
CA TYR A 7 -6.38 -9.17 12.06
C TYR A 7 -6.02 -10.47 11.32
N ASP A 8 -6.51 -10.61 10.10
CA ASP A 8 -6.09 -11.66 9.18
C ASP A 8 -5.19 -10.99 8.14
N PRO A 9 -3.84 -11.11 8.23
CA PRO A 9 -2.97 -10.57 7.21
C PRO A 9 -3.33 -11.24 5.89
N ALA A 10 -3.80 -10.44 4.93
CA ALA A 10 -4.15 -10.95 3.62
C ALA A 10 -2.92 -11.69 3.06
N MET A 11 -3.02 -13.01 2.86
CA MET A 11 -1.97 -13.76 2.17
C MET A 11 -1.84 -13.17 0.76
N VAL A 12 -0.72 -12.50 0.50
CA VAL A 12 -0.49 -11.89 -0.81
C VAL A 12 -0.08 -13.01 -1.76
N ASN A 13 -0.80 -13.12 -2.87
CA ASN A 13 -0.46 -14.08 -3.92
C ASN A 13 0.88 -13.68 -4.59
N PRO A 14 1.78 -14.64 -4.89
CA PRO A 14 3.06 -14.40 -5.56
C PRO A 14 2.97 -13.76 -6.97
N GLY A 15 1.78 -13.57 -7.52
CA GLY A 15 1.53 -12.92 -8.80
C GLY A 15 1.87 -11.43 -8.85
N ILE A 16 1.53 -10.80 -9.98
CA ILE A 16 1.68 -9.36 -10.17
C ILE A 16 0.54 -8.63 -9.42
N CYS A 17 0.91 -7.81 -8.46
CA CYS A 17 0.07 -6.83 -7.80
C CYS A 17 0.08 -5.51 -8.58
N TYR A 18 -1.10 -4.94 -8.79
CA TYR A 18 -1.27 -3.64 -9.46
C TYR A 18 -1.52 -2.56 -8.41
N VAL A 19 -0.59 -1.62 -8.32
CA VAL A 19 -0.67 -0.48 -7.41
C VAL A 19 -1.09 0.75 -8.22
N GLY A 20 -2.27 1.28 -7.95
CA GLY A 20 -2.71 2.55 -8.51
C GLY A 20 -1.85 3.69 -7.97
N LEU A 21 -1.31 4.51 -8.87
CA LEU A 21 -0.51 5.68 -8.51
C LEU A 21 -1.33 6.96 -8.54
N GLY A 22 -0.98 7.89 -7.66
CA GLY A 22 -1.58 9.21 -7.59
C GLY A 22 -2.91 9.22 -6.85
N TYR A 23 -3.80 10.12 -7.28
CA TYR A 23 -5.14 10.28 -6.70
C TYR A 23 -6.20 10.61 -7.75
N LEU A 24 -7.44 10.25 -7.41
CA LEU A 24 -8.62 10.49 -8.24
C LEU A 24 -9.36 11.74 -7.77
N THR A 25 -9.66 12.65 -8.69
CA THR A 25 -10.45 13.86 -8.42
C THR A 25 -11.71 13.88 -9.29
N PRO A 26 -12.91 14.09 -8.73
CA PRO A 26 -14.14 14.20 -9.52
C PRO A 26 -14.19 15.51 -10.34
N PHE A 27 -14.87 15.47 -11.48
CA PHE A 27 -15.26 16.65 -12.27
C PHE A 27 -16.64 16.41 -12.93
N GLU A 28 -17.21 17.43 -13.58
CA GLU A 28 -18.61 17.43 -14.06
C GLU A 28 -19.05 16.19 -14.88
N SER A 29 -18.14 15.52 -15.60
CA SER A 29 -18.47 14.34 -16.42
C SER A 29 -17.58 13.12 -16.18
N GLY A 30 -16.81 13.08 -15.09
CA GLY A 30 -15.94 11.94 -14.80
C GLY A 30 -14.94 12.15 -13.67
N HIS A 31 -13.81 11.44 -13.73
CA HIS A 31 -12.72 11.56 -12.77
C HIS A 31 -11.40 11.78 -13.48
N THR A 32 -10.52 12.59 -12.88
CA THR A 32 -9.14 12.74 -13.33
C THR A 32 -8.23 11.96 -12.40
N LEU A 33 -7.43 11.06 -12.94
CA LEU A 33 -6.32 10.43 -12.22
C LEU A 33 -5.10 11.32 -12.37
N THR A 34 -4.54 11.78 -11.25
CA THR A 34 -3.39 12.70 -11.21
C THR A 34 -2.22 12.05 -10.50
N VAL A 35 -1.05 12.05 -11.14
CA VAL A 35 0.21 11.50 -10.60
C VAL A 35 1.32 12.55 -10.65
N GLY A 36 2.38 12.33 -9.89
CA GLY A 36 3.53 13.22 -9.82
C GLY A 36 3.29 14.44 -8.95
N ASP A 37 2.22 14.46 -8.15
CA ASP A 37 1.86 15.57 -7.26
C ASP A 37 2.64 15.48 -5.93
N ARG A 38 3.97 15.47 -6.03
CA ARG A 38 4.90 15.44 -4.90
C ARG A 38 6.01 16.46 -5.10
N ASN A 39 6.77 16.75 -4.05
CA ASN A 39 7.88 17.70 -4.14
C ASN A 39 8.89 17.28 -5.22
N GLY A 40 9.19 18.16 -6.17
CA GLY A 40 10.07 17.88 -7.31
C GLY A 40 9.49 16.94 -8.38
N GLY A 41 8.21 16.57 -8.31
CA GLY A 41 7.55 15.70 -9.29
C GLY A 41 6.92 16.45 -10.47
N ASP A 42 6.85 15.77 -11.62
CA ASP A 42 6.16 16.26 -12.81
C ASP A 42 4.67 15.87 -12.78
N LYS A 43 3.84 16.80 -12.29
CA LYS A 43 2.40 16.60 -12.18
C LYS A 43 1.74 16.43 -13.54
N ARG A 44 1.02 15.32 -13.72
CA ARG A 44 0.25 15.01 -14.93
C ARG A 44 -1.04 14.29 -14.58
N GLY A 45 -2.05 14.42 -15.45
CA GLY A 45 -3.35 13.79 -15.22
C GLY A 45 -3.99 13.27 -16.49
N VAL A 46 -4.80 12.23 -16.33
CA VAL A 46 -5.59 11.61 -17.39
C VAL A 46 -7.07 11.59 -16.99
N LYS A 47 -7.94 11.97 -17.91
CA LYS A 47 -9.39 11.85 -17.72
C LYS A 47 -9.80 10.40 -17.90
N LEU A 48 -10.54 9.88 -16.93
CA LEU A 48 -11.09 8.53 -16.96
C LEU A 48 -12.57 8.57 -17.31
N THR A 49 -13.00 7.59 -18.12
CA THR A 49 -14.42 7.26 -18.26
C THR A 49 -14.94 6.69 -16.92
N PRO A 50 -16.26 6.69 -16.67
CA PRO A 50 -16.81 6.06 -15.47
C PRO A 50 -16.43 4.58 -15.33
N ALA A 51 -16.38 3.84 -16.43
CA ALA A 51 -15.97 2.43 -16.43
C ALA A 51 -14.51 2.26 -15.99
N TYR A 52 -13.60 3.09 -16.50
CA TYR A 52 -12.18 3.05 -16.13
C TYR A 52 -11.95 3.52 -14.70
N TYR A 53 -12.71 4.52 -14.24
CA TYR A 53 -12.70 4.90 -12.83
C TYR A 53 -13.08 3.72 -11.93
N THR A 54 -14.22 3.07 -12.19
CA THR A 54 -14.68 1.92 -11.40
C THR A 54 -13.64 0.79 -11.41
N PHE A 55 -13.04 0.52 -12.56
CA PHE A 55 -11.98 -0.48 -12.68
C PHE A 55 -10.76 -0.13 -11.82
N ILE A 56 -10.21 1.08 -11.94
CA ILE A 56 -9.02 1.50 -11.17
C ILE A 56 -9.30 1.55 -9.68
N SER A 57 -10.44 2.08 -9.25
CA SER A 57 -10.85 2.09 -7.85
C SER A 57 -11.11 0.68 -7.28
N SER A 58 -11.28 -0.32 -8.14
CA SER A 58 -11.45 -1.74 -7.74
C SER A 58 -10.13 -2.51 -7.62
N LEU A 59 -9.00 -1.90 -7.98
CA LEU A 59 -7.70 -2.57 -7.82
C LEU A 59 -7.38 -2.69 -6.33
N ASP A 60 -7.06 -3.91 -5.91
CA ASP A 60 -6.64 -4.23 -4.56
C ASP A 60 -5.29 -4.94 -4.64
N PRO A 61 -4.19 -4.31 -4.18
CA PRO A 61 -2.86 -4.88 -4.29
C PRO A 61 -2.65 -6.10 -3.38
N THR A 62 -3.59 -6.40 -2.48
CA THR A 62 -3.57 -7.61 -1.65
C THR A 62 -4.27 -8.80 -2.30
N VAL A 63 -4.96 -8.60 -3.44
CA VAL A 63 -5.67 -9.65 -4.17
C VAL A 63 -4.91 -10.00 -5.45
N GLY A 64 -4.05 -11.01 -5.41
CA GLY A 64 -3.26 -11.39 -6.60
C GLY A 64 -3.93 -12.37 -7.58
N GLU A 65 -5.03 -13.05 -7.22
CA GLU A 65 -5.72 -14.04 -8.09
C GLU A 65 -6.85 -13.45 -8.95
N ARG A 66 -6.93 -12.12 -9.09
CA ARG A 66 -7.96 -11.53 -9.96
C ARG A 66 -7.70 -11.89 -11.41
N GLU A 67 -8.62 -12.64 -12.02
CA GLU A 67 -8.65 -12.81 -13.47
C GLU A 67 -9.07 -11.49 -14.13
N PHE A 68 -8.23 -10.99 -15.03
CA PHE A 68 -8.51 -9.80 -15.83
C PHE A 68 -8.92 -10.21 -17.25
N THR A 69 -9.91 -9.53 -17.80
CA THR A 69 -10.25 -9.62 -19.22
C THR A 69 -9.13 -9.03 -20.09
N ALA A 70 -9.11 -9.38 -21.37
CA ALA A 70 -8.12 -8.83 -22.31
C ALA A 70 -8.19 -7.29 -22.43
N GLU A 71 -9.38 -6.71 -22.29
CA GLU A 71 -9.58 -5.26 -22.27
C GLU A 71 -8.98 -4.63 -21.01
N GLU A 72 -9.24 -5.21 -19.83
CA GLU A 72 -8.66 -4.75 -18.57
C GLU A 72 -7.12 -4.87 -18.59
N LEU A 73 -6.56 -5.97 -19.10
CA LEU A 73 -5.11 -6.12 -19.27
C LEU A 73 -4.53 -5.08 -20.23
N GLY A 74 -5.23 -4.77 -21.33
CA GLY A 74 -4.84 -3.71 -22.24
C GLY A 74 -4.82 -2.33 -21.57
N LEU A 75 -5.84 -2.03 -20.76
CA LEU A 75 -5.92 -0.79 -19.98
C LEU A 75 -4.82 -0.71 -18.91
N LEU A 76 -4.61 -1.79 -18.14
CA LEU A 76 -3.54 -1.89 -17.14
C LEU A 76 -2.17 -1.67 -17.77
N GLY A 77 -1.89 -2.34 -18.91
CA GLY A 77 -0.65 -2.18 -19.64
C GLY A 77 -0.46 -0.76 -20.17
N TRP A 78 -1.52 -0.13 -20.68
CA TRP A 78 -1.47 1.26 -21.11
C TRP A 78 -1.19 2.22 -19.95
N LEU A 79 -1.92 2.10 -18.84
CA LEU A 79 -1.74 2.94 -17.64
C LEU A 79 -0.37 2.73 -17.00
N ALA A 80 0.12 1.50 -16.97
CA ALA A 80 1.48 1.19 -16.50
C ALA A 80 2.54 1.83 -17.41
N GLY A 81 2.39 1.71 -18.73
CA GLY A 81 3.28 2.37 -19.70
C GLY A 81 3.23 3.90 -19.60
N GLN A 82 2.11 4.45 -19.13
CA GLN A 82 1.96 5.86 -18.81
C GLN A 82 2.38 6.20 -17.37
N GLY A 83 2.83 5.26 -16.54
CA GLY A 83 3.27 5.49 -15.15
C GLY A 83 2.15 5.92 -14.20
N PHE A 84 0.93 5.45 -14.42
CA PHE A 84 -0.23 5.57 -13.52
C PHE A 84 -0.47 4.32 -12.67
N ILE A 85 0.18 3.21 -13.02
CA ILE A 85 0.13 1.96 -12.28
C ILE A 85 1.56 1.44 -12.12
N ALA A 86 1.92 1.06 -10.90
CA ALA A 86 3.12 0.29 -10.65
C ALA A 86 2.78 -1.20 -10.58
N LEU A 87 3.67 -2.03 -11.15
CA LEU A 87 3.59 -3.48 -11.05
C LEU A 87 4.56 -3.92 -9.96
N VAL A 88 4.03 -4.60 -8.95
CA VAL A 88 4.83 -5.18 -7.87
C VAL A 88 4.63 -6.69 -7.94
N THR A 89 5.71 -7.46 -7.99
CA THR A 89 5.64 -8.91 -7.86
C THR A 89 5.54 -9.29 -6.38
N GLY A 90 4.54 -10.08 -6.00
CA GLY A 90 4.25 -10.41 -4.59
C GLY A 90 5.32 -11.23 -3.90
N ASP A 91 6.15 -11.96 -4.66
CA ASP A 91 7.31 -12.72 -4.17
C ASP A 91 8.62 -11.91 -4.16
N ALA A 92 8.57 -10.66 -4.60
CA ALA A 92 9.77 -9.84 -4.74
C ALA A 92 10.19 -9.24 -3.40
N GLY A 93 11.50 -9.08 -3.21
CA GLY A 93 12.03 -8.43 -2.01
C GLY A 93 11.58 -6.97 -1.89
N PRO A 94 11.65 -6.37 -0.68
CA PRO A 94 11.20 -5.00 -0.44
C PRO A 94 11.80 -3.95 -1.39
N GLU A 95 13.01 -4.18 -1.93
CA GLU A 95 13.67 -3.31 -2.92
C GLU A 95 12.88 -3.10 -4.22
N ASN A 96 11.86 -3.94 -4.47
CA ASN A 96 10.98 -3.84 -5.63
C ASN A 96 9.75 -2.96 -5.39
N LEU A 97 9.51 -2.52 -4.15
CA LEU A 97 8.44 -1.59 -3.78
C LEU A 97 8.84 -0.13 -4.13
N LYS A 98 8.97 0.13 -5.42
CA LYS A 98 9.40 1.43 -5.99
C LYS A 98 8.24 2.42 -6.12
N VAL A 99 7.51 2.62 -5.04
CA VAL A 99 6.43 3.61 -4.93
C VAL A 99 6.67 4.48 -3.71
N VAL A 100 6.40 5.77 -3.83
CA VAL A 100 6.62 6.77 -2.79
C VAL A 100 5.29 7.07 -2.10
N PRO A 101 5.07 6.68 -0.83
CA PRO A 101 3.89 7.07 -0.09
C PRO A 101 3.96 8.56 0.23
N VAL A 102 2.96 9.33 -0.19
CA VAL A 102 2.84 10.77 0.05
C VAL A 102 1.64 11.03 0.96
N PRO A 103 1.85 11.54 2.18
CA PRO A 103 0.76 11.85 3.10
C PRO A 103 -0.07 13.01 2.54
N ARG A 104 -1.40 12.85 2.57
CA ARG A 104 -2.38 13.84 2.10
C ARG A 104 -3.28 14.36 3.21
N ARG A 105 -3.46 13.58 4.27
CA ARG A 105 -4.31 13.92 5.42
C ARG A 105 -3.64 13.48 6.69
N ASP A 106 -3.99 14.15 7.78
CA ASP A 106 -3.54 13.76 9.11
C ASP A 106 -4.11 12.40 9.50
N ILE A 107 -3.25 11.56 10.08
CA ILE A 107 -3.57 10.23 10.58
C ILE A 107 -3.48 10.28 12.11
N ALA A 108 -4.54 9.84 12.78
CA ALA A 108 -4.61 9.77 14.23
C ALA A 108 -4.83 8.33 14.71
N VAL A 109 -4.19 7.97 15.82
CA VAL A 109 -4.49 6.74 16.56
C VAL A 109 -5.80 6.96 17.32
N VAL A 110 -6.75 6.06 17.12
CA VAL A 110 -8.05 6.04 17.80
C VAL A 110 -8.00 5.12 19.02
N GLU A 111 -7.41 3.94 18.87
CA GLU A 111 -7.38 2.89 19.88
C GLU A 111 -6.19 1.96 19.66
N ASP A 112 -5.58 1.48 20.75
CA ASP A 112 -4.59 0.40 20.74
C ASP A 112 -5.33 -0.94 20.72
N LEU A 113 -4.98 -1.82 19.80
CA LEU A 113 -5.52 -3.18 19.66
C LEU A 113 -4.50 -4.19 20.22
N ASP A 114 -4.94 -5.41 20.54
CA ASP A 114 -4.05 -6.47 21.06
C ASP A 114 -2.87 -6.77 20.13
N GLU A 115 -3.03 -6.59 18.81
CA GLU A 115 -2.01 -6.86 17.77
C GLU A 115 -1.87 -5.70 16.75
N GLY A 116 -2.13 -4.46 17.17
CA GLY A 116 -1.99 -3.31 16.29
C GLY A 116 -2.71 -2.05 16.76
N TYR A 117 -3.17 -1.25 15.81
CA TYR A 117 -3.78 0.05 16.07
C TYR A 117 -4.99 0.27 15.20
N LEU A 118 -6.01 0.91 15.76
CA LEU A 118 -7.12 1.47 15.00
C LEU A 118 -6.77 2.92 14.65
N LEU A 119 -6.66 3.23 13.37
CA LEU A 119 -6.27 4.54 12.86
C LEU A 119 -7.43 5.24 12.17
N ARG A 120 -7.42 6.57 12.13
CA ARG A 120 -8.36 7.38 11.36
C ARG A 120 -7.63 8.43 10.53
N ALA A 121 -8.08 8.59 9.29
CA ALA A 121 -7.65 9.65 8.38
C ALA A 121 -8.74 10.72 8.24
N GLY A 122 -8.53 11.90 8.83
CA GLY A 122 -9.56 12.95 8.87
C GLY A 122 -10.90 12.47 9.46
N ASP A 123 -11.99 12.62 8.70
CA ASP A 123 -13.36 12.30 9.13
C ASP A 123 -13.86 10.91 8.66
N ASP A 124 -13.00 10.12 8.00
CA ASP A 124 -13.41 8.80 7.49
C ASP A 124 -13.55 7.75 8.60
N ALA A 125 -14.16 6.62 8.24
CA ALA A 125 -14.24 5.48 9.14
C ALA A 125 -12.83 5.00 9.54
N PRO A 126 -12.60 4.66 10.82
CA PRO A 126 -11.33 4.09 11.23
C PRO A 126 -11.03 2.75 10.54
N PHE A 127 -9.75 2.44 10.40
CA PHE A 127 -9.25 1.17 9.85
C PHE A 127 -8.11 0.64 10.71
N ALA A 128 -7.96 -0.69 10.77
CA ALA A 128 -6.94 -1.34 11.58
C ALA A 128 -5.62 -1.45 10.79
N VAL A 129 -4.50 -1.33 11.51
CA VAL A 129 -3.14 -1.59 11.01
C VAL A 129 -2.41 -2.44 12.03
N SER A 130 -1.61 -3.40 11.58
CA SER A 130 -0.80 -4.24 12.48
C SER A 130 0.27 -3.42 13.21
N GLU A 131 0.84 -3.96 14.29
CA GLU A 131 2.00 -3.32 14.94
C GLU A 131 3.17 -3.11 13.96
N LEU A 132 3.42 -4.08 13.08
CA LEU A 132 4.52 -4.01 12.11
C LEU A 132 4.23 -2.95 11.03
N GLY A 133 3.01 -2.92 10.51
CA GLY A 133 2.56 -1.92 9.53
C GLY A 133 2.60 -0.50 10.10
N ALA A 134 2.27 -0.32 11.38
CA ALA A 134 2.33 0.99 12.04
C ALA A 134 3.76 1.54 12.12
N ARG A 135 4.79 0.68 12.15
CA ARG A 135 6.21 1.10 12.11
C ARG A 135 6.61 1.75 10.79
N PHE A 136 5.84 1.60 9.72
CA PHE A 136 6.10 2.30 8.46
C PHE A 136 5.79 3.80 8.57
N LEU A 137 4.79 4.17 9.36
CA LEU A 137 4.22 5.53 9.37
C LEU A 137 5.22 6.64 9.70
N PRO A 138 6.14 6.49 10.69
CA PRO A 138 7.15 7.50 10.98
C PRO A 138 8.10 7.79 9.82
N PHE A 139 8.17 6.89 8.83
CA PHE A 139 9.04 7.02 7.67
C PHE A 139 8.32 7.49 6.40
N VAL A 140 6.99 7.66 6.44
CA VAL A 140 6.20 8.18 5.32
C VAL A 140 6.36 9.71 5.25
N ASP A 141 7.39 10.15 4.55
CA ASP A 141 7.75 11.57 4.40
C ASP A 141 7.47 12.14 2.99
N GLY A 142 7.01 11.31 2.06
CA GLY A 142 6.81 11.70 0.66
C GLY A 142 8.09 11.73 -0.18
N GLU A 143 9.22 11.30 0.37
CA GLU A 143 10.51 11.26 -0.33
C GLU A 143 10.99 9.82 -0.56
N ARG A 144 10.91 8.97 0.47
CA ARG A 144 11.37 7.58 0.41
C ARG A 144 10.39 6.66 -0.28
N THR A 145 10.89 5.64 -0.94
CA THR A 145 10.09 4.51 -1.46
C THR A 145 9.63 3.61 -0.32
N LEU A 146 8.53 2.87 -0.52
CA LEU A 146 8.09 1.83 0.41
C LEU A 146 9.17 0.76 0.63
N GLY A 147 10.01 0.48 -0.37
CA GLY A 147 11.14 -0.43 -0.21
C GLY A 147 12.19 0.09 0.76
N GLU A 148 12.57 1.36 0.65
CA GLU A 148 13.49 2.01 1.59
C GLU A 148 12.91 2.08 3.01
N ILE A 149 11.61 2.36 3.12
CA ILE A 149 10.89 2.35 4.40
C ILE A 149 10.89 0.94 5.00
N ALA A 150 10.56 -0.09 4.23
CA ALA A 150 10.56 -1.47 4.68
C ALA A 150 11.96 -1.91 5.17
N GLN A 151 13.04 -1.48 4.49
CA GLN A 151 14.41 -1.76 4.94
C GLN A 151 14.77 -1.01 6.24
N ALA A 152 14.28 0.22 6.42
CA ALA A 152 14.45 0.96 7.67
C ALA A 152 13.73 0.26 8.83
N VAL A 153 12.47 -0.15 8.63
CA VAL A 153 11.68 -0.94 9.59
C VAL A 153 12.38 -2.26 9.92
N LYS A 154 12.86 -2.99 8.91
CA LYS A 154 13.64 -4.22 9.09
C LYS A 154 14.84 -4.00 10.01
N THR A 155 15.61 -2.95 9.73
CA THR A 155 16.81 -2.60 10.50
C THR A 155 16.45 -2.29 11.95
N GLU A 156 15.38 -1.53 12.19
CA GLU A 156 14.90 -1.19 13.54
C GLU A 156 14.46 -2.43 14.32
N VAL A 157 13.65 -3.31 13.72
CA VAL A 157 13.17 -4.54 14.35
C VAL A 157 14.33 -5.47 14.71
N LEU A 158 15.30 -5.64 13.79
CA LEU A 158 16.44 -6.53 14.00
C LEU A 158 17.54 -5.96 14.92
N ALA A 159 17.51 -4.65 15.22
CA ALA A 159 18.40 -4.07 16.21
C ALA A 159 18.11 -4.59 17.63
N GLY A 160 16.85 -4.93 17.92
CA GLY A 160 16.41 -5.50 19.20
C GLY A 160 16.70 -7.00 19.33
N HIS A 161 17.02 -7.47 20.54
CA HIS A 161 17.15 -8.90 20.80
C HIS A 161 15.81 -9.63 20.67
N GLU A 162 14.74 -9.06 21.25
CA GLU A 162 13.39 -9.63 21.18
C GLU A 162 12.84 -9.64 19.76
N GLY A 163 13.07 -8.57 18.98
CA GLY A 163 12.68 -8.50 17.57
C GLY A 163 13.35 -9.58 16.73
N ARG A 164 14.66 -9.81 16.92
CA ARG A 164 15.37 -10.92 16.25
C ARG A 164 14.80 -12.28 16.60
N LEU A 165 14.54 -12.56 17.88
CA LEU A 165 13.96 -13.84 18.31
C LEU A 165 12.55 -14.04 17.76
N SER A 166 11.73 -12.99 17.73
CA SER A 166 10.37 -13.02 17.18
C SER A 166 10.40 -13.31 15.68
N VAL A 167 11.28 -12.62 14.93
CA VAL A 167 11.49 -12.86 13.50
C VAL A 167 11.95 -14.29 13.23
N GLU A 168 13.03 -14.74 13.89
CA GLU A 168 13.56 -16.10 13.71
C GLU A 168 12.52 -17.18 14.01
N LYS A 169 11.70 -16.97 15.05
CA LYS A 169 10.60 -17.88 15.40
C LYS A 169 9.53 -17.88 14.32
N ASN A 170 9.06 -16.72 13.88
CA ASN A 170 8.02 -16.61 12.86
C ASN A 170 8.47 -17.21 11.53
N GLU A 171 9.71 -16.95 11.11
CA GLU A 171 10.26 -17.52 9.88
C GLU A 171 10.30 -19.06 9.95
N LYS A 172 10.67 -19.62 11.10
CA LYS A 172 10.70 -21.06 11.33
C LYS A 172 9.30 -21.68 11.38
N ASP A 173 8.37 -21.06 12.08
CA ASP A 173 7.04 -21.60 12.34
C ASP A 173 6.13 -21.48 11.11
N GLN A 174 6.25 -20.39 10.34
CA GLN A 174 5.40 -20.11 9.19
C GLN A 174 6.06 -20.46 7.85
N GLY A 175 7.38 -20.69 7.81
CA GLY A 175 8.10 -20.98 6.57
C GLY A 175 8.18 -19.79 5.60
N ARG A 176 7.99 -18.58 6.11
CA ARG A 176 7.95 -17.33 5.35
C ARG A 176 9.09 -16.43 5.78
N THR A 177 9.71 -15.69 4.87
CA THR A 177 10.81 -14.77 5.22
C THR A 177 10.25 -13.47 5.79
N PHE A 178 11.01 -12.79 6.65
CA PHE A 178 10.63 -11.49 7.17
C PHE A 178 10.44 -10.45 6.07
N ASP A 179 11.25 -10.54 5.01
CA ASP A 179 11.12 -9.70 3.83
C ASP A 179 9.76 -9.89 3.14
N SER A 180 9.27 -11.13 3.05
CA SER A 180 7.93 -11.39 2.50
C SER A 180 6.84 -10.75 3.36
N VAL A 181 6.97 -10.82 4.69
CA VAL A 181 6.01 -10.20 5.61
C VAL A 181 6.01 -8.68 5.47
N LEU A 182 7.18 -8.05 5.34
CA LEU A 182 7.28 -6.59 5.12
C LEU A 182 6.63 -6.16 3.80
N VAL A 183 6.71 -6.98 2.76
CA VAL A 183 6.05 -6.72 1.48
C VAL A 183 4.53 -6.81 1.62
N GLU A 184 4.02 -7.81 2.33
CA GLU A 184 2.59 -7.91 2.61
C GLU A 184 2.06 -6.72 3.39
N GLU A 185 2.76 -6.33 4.46
CA GLU A 185 2.40 -5.16 5.26
C GLU A 185 2.41 -3.88 4.42
N ALA A 186 3.37 -3.73 3.50
CA ALA A 186 3.39 -2.61 2.57
C ALA A 186 2.19 -2.60 1.62
N LEU A 187 1.76 -3.77 1.11
CA LEU A 187 0.59 -3.89 0.22
C LEU A 187 -0.73 -3.64 0.96
N VAL A 188 -0.85 -4.12 2.21
CA VAL A 188 -1.96 -3.81 3.11
C VAL A 188 -2.03 -2.30 3.39
N LEU A 189 -0.88 -1.68 3.67
CA LEU A 189 -0.77 -0.23 3.85
C LEU A 189 -1.24 0.51 2.59
N ILE A 190 -0.82 0.09 1.39
CA ILE A 190 -1.31 0.68 0.14
C ILE A 190 -2.83 0.62 0.06
N ARG A 191 -3.41 -0.57 0.26
CA ARG A 191 -4.85 -0.79 0.17
C ARG A 191 -5.61 0.12 1.14
N ASP A 192 -5.24 0.11 2.41
CA ASP A 192 -6.05 0.74 3.46
C ASP A 192 -5.88 2.26 3.46
N PHE A 193 -4.65 2.78 3.31
CA PHE A 193 -4.43 4.21 3.29
C PHE A 193 -4.87 4.88 1.98
N ALA A 194 -4.79 4.20 0.84
CA ALA A 194 -5.34 4.73 -0.42
C ALA A 194 -6.87 4.80 -0.35
N ARG A 195 -7.54 3.77 0.19
CA ARG A 195 -9.01 3.76 0.38
C ARG A 195 -9.49 4.86 1.31
N ALA A 196 -8.75 5.13 2.39
CA ALA A 196 -9.02 6.23 3.30
C ALA A 196 -8.60 7.61 2.75
N GLY A 197 -7.96 7.67 1.57
CA GLY A 197 -7.43 8.90 0.99
C GLY A 197 -6.38 9.61 1.87
N ALA A 198 -5.77 8.89 2.83
CA ALA A 198 -4.79 9.48 3.74
C ALA A 198 -3.41 9.56 3.12
N ILE A 199 -3.04 8.56 2.31
CA ILE A 199 -1.76 8.47 1.61
C ILE A 199 -2.06 8.16 0.15
N THR A 200 -1.39 8.88 -0.75
CA THR A 200 -1.33 8.53 -2.17
C THR A 200 0.02 7.92 -2.49
N PHE A 201 0.08 7.04 -3.48
CA PHE A 201 1.33 6.40 -3.87
C PHE A 201 1.82 6.98 -5.18
N GLU A 202 3.00 7.56 -5.19
CA GLU A 202 3.54 8.28 -6.35
C GLU A 202 4.69 7.49 -6.98
N PRO A 203 4.97 7.69 -8.29
CA PRO A 203 6.14 7.08 -8.92
C PRO A 203 7.44 7.64 -8.34
N THR A 204 8.50 6.83 -8.39
CA THR A 204 9.87 7.33 -8.26
C THR A 204 10.17 8.32 -9.39
N ALA A 205 10.90 9.39 -9.07
CA ALA A 205 11.36 10.34 -10.08
C ALA A 205 12.38 9.70 -11.05
#